data_AF-A0A7K0G5N2-F1
#
_entry.id   AF-A0A7K0G5N2-F1
#
_cell.length_a   1.000
_cell.length_b   1.000
_cell.length_c   1.000
_cell.angle_alpha   90.00
_cell.angle_beta   90.00
_cell.angle_gamma   90.00
#
_symmetry.space_group_name_H-M   'P 1'
#
loop_
_entity.id
_entity.type
_entity.pdbx_description
1 polymer ?
#
loop_
_entity_poly.entity_id
_entity_poly.type
_entity_poly.pdbx_seq_one_letter_code
_entity_poly.pdbx_strand_id
1 'polypeptide(L)' 'MEQVTLKASTSPACPKCKNPETYRVPRSFLFKKILTMVPVKRYKCYRCFNQFNLMS' A
#
# COMPACT_ATOMS: atom_id res chain seq x y z
N MET A 1 6.06 -18.74 15.93
CA MET A 1 6.75 -18.05 14.81
C MET A 1 5.72 -17.86 13.71
N GLU A 2 5.10 -16.68 13.64
CA GLU A 2 4.07 -16.39 12.63
C GLU A 2 4.69 -16.33 11.24
N GLN A 3 4.41 -17.36 10.44
CA GLN A 3 4.79 -17.42 9.03
C GLN A 3 3.87 -16.49 8.26
N VAL A 4 4.34 -15.28 7.95
CA VAL A 4 3.66 -14.38 7.02
C VAL A 4 3.85 -14.96 5.62
N THR A 5 2.93 -15.84 5.21
CA THR A 5 2.77 -16.26 3.82
C THR A 5 2.61 -15.02 2.95
N LEU A 6 3.68 -14.61 2.29
CA LEU A 6 3.71 -13.63 1.21
C LEU A 6 2.89 -14.20 0.05
N LYS A 7 1.56 -14.13 0.15
CA LYS A 7 0.68 -14.24 -1.02
C LYS A 7 1.21 -13.23 -2.02
N ALA A 8 1.60 -13.72 -3.20
CA ALA A 8 1.94 -12.95 -4.39
C ALA A 8 0.74 -12.10 -4.81
N SER A 9 0.40 -11.12 -3.99
CA SER A 9 -0.41 -9.98 -4.36
C SER A 9 0.56 -9.07 -5.10
N THR A 10 0.22 -8.75 -6.35
CA THR A 10 0.95 -7.82 -7.21
C THR A 10 1.05 -6.47 -6.52
N SER A 11 1.98 -6.34 -5.58
CA SER A 11 2.25 -5.11 -4.88
C SER A 11 2.90 -4.16 -5.87
N PRO A 12 2.37 -2.95 -6.01
CA PRO A 12 2.90 -2.00 -6.97
C PRO A 12 4.35 -1.66 -6.61
N ALA A 13 5.20 -1.62 -7.63
CA ALA A 13 6.57 -1.18 -7.47
C ALA A 13 6.60 0.28 -7.02
N CYS A 14 7.51 0.61 -6.10
CA CYS A 14 7.67 1.99 -5.65
C CYS A 14 8.08 2.90 -6.83
N PRO A 15 7.41 4.04 -7.08
CA PRO A 15 7.77 4.92 -8.19
C PRO A 15 9.16 5.56 -8.05
N LYS A 16 9.69 5.63 -6.81
CA LYS A 16 10.97 6.29 -6.52
C LYS A 16 12.17 5.35 -6.67
N CYS A 17 12.09 4.15 -6.11
CA CYS A 17 13.20 3.19 -6.09
C CYS A 17 12.94 1.92 -6.90
N LYS A 18 11.76 1.82 -7.56
CA LYS A 18 11.31 0.66 -8.34
C LYS A 18 11.28 -0.67 -7.55
N ASN A 19 11.37 -0.62 -6.21
CA ASN A 19 11.35 -1.82 -5.38
C ASN A 19 9.94 -2.43 -5.36
N PRO A 20 9.77 -3.73 -5.64
CA PRO A 20 8.47 -4.42 -5.54
C PRO A 20 8.01 -4.63 -4.10
N GLU A 21 8.91 -4.55 -3.12
CA GLU A 21 8.58 -4.71 -1.71
C GLU A 21 7.90 -3.45 -1.16
N THR A 22 6.58 -3.42 -1.31
CA THR A 22 5.70 -2.39 -0.78
C THR A 22 4.58 -3.03 0.03
N TYR A 23 4.09 -2.33 1.04
CA TYR A 23 2.96 -2.79 1.86
C TYR A 23 1.81 -1.80 1.80
N ARG A 24 0.60 -2.32 1.91
CA ARG A 24 -0.62 -1.50 1.91
C ARG A 24 -0.78 -0.83 3.27
N VAL A 25 -0.94 0.49 3.27
CA VAL A 25 -1.25 1.25 4.47
C VAL A 25 -2.78 1.29 4.62
N PRO A 26 -3.34 0.72 5.71
CA PRO A 26 -4.77 0.77 5.94
C PRO A 26 -5.23 2.22 6.15
N ARG A 27 -6.40 2.55 5.63
CA ARG A 27 -7.03 3.85 5.87
C ARG A 27 -7.58 3.87 7.29
N SER A 28 -7.35 4.96 8.02
CA SER A 28 -8.01 5.19 9.31
C SER A 28 -9.53 5.24 9.14
N PHE A 29 -10.26 4.84 10.18
CA PHE A 29 -11.72 4.68 10.17
C PHE A 29 -12.47 5.94 9.70
N LEU A 30 -11.95 7.12 10.05
CA LEU A 30 -12.50 8.42 9.66
C LEU A 30 -12.37 8.67 8.14
N PHE A 31 -11.19 8.41 7.57
CA PHE A 31 -10.95 8.52 6.13
C PHE A 31 -11.73 7.49 5.32
N LYS A 32 -12.04 6.33 5.91
CA LYS A 32 -12.88 5.32 5.26
C LYS A 32 -14.31 5.83 5.06
N LYS A 33 -14.86 6.62 5.99
CA LYS A 33 -16.21 7.21 5.87
C LYS A 33 -16.28 8.39 4.90
N ILE A 34 -15.23 9.21 4.84
CA ILE A 34 -15.20 10.40 3.97
C ILE A 34 -14.87 10.01 2.52
N LEU A 35 -13.90 9.12 2.32
CA LEU A 35 -13.43 8.68 1.00
C LEU A 35 -14.09 7.36 0.56
N THR A 36 -15.35 7.14 0.94
CA THR A 36 -16.08 5.91 0.63
C THR A 36 -16.21 5.69 -0.89
N MET A 37 -16.36 6.78 -1.66
CA MET A 37 -16.47 6.72 -3.12
C MET A 37 -15.13 6.71 -3.87
N VAL A 38 -14.00 6.95 -3.20
CA VAL A 38 -12.73 7.14 -3.88
C VAL A 38 -11.88 5.86 -3.77
N PRO A 39 -11.58 5.14 -4.88
CA PRO A 39 -10.86 3.86 -4.86
C PRO A 39 -9.32 4.00 -4.71
N VAL A 40 -8.86 4.94 -3.89
CA VAL A 40 -7.43 5.20 -3.66
C VAL A 40 -6.79 4.24 -2.62
N LYS A 41 -5.96 3.30 -3.07
CA LYS A 41 -5.17 2.43 -2.20
C LYS A 41 -3.85 3.12 -1.85
N ARG A 42 -3.52 3.23 -0.56
CA ARG A 42 -2.24 3.81 -0.12
C ARG A 42 -1.22 2.69 0.12
N TYR A 43 0.00 2.88 -0.38
CA TYR A 43 1.12 1.96 -0.23
C TYR A 43 2.34 2.69 0.35
N LYS A 44 3.21 1.94 1.03
CA LYS A 44 4.48 2.43 1.53
C LYS A 44 5.58 1.44 1.15
N CYS A 45 6.70 1.96 0.68
CA CYS A 45 7.87 1.14 0.35
C CYS A 45 8.67 0.80 1.60
N TYR A 46 9.17 -0.44 1.71
CA TYR A 46 10.05 -0.84 2.82
C TYR A 46 11.43 -0.21 2.75
N ARG A 47 11.95 0.02 1.53
CA ARG A 47 13.35 0.43 1.33
C ARG A 47 13.57 1.93 1.48
N CYS A 48 12.73 2.73 0.85
CA CYS A 48 12.86 4.20 0.85
C CYS A 48 11.81 4.90 1.71
N PHE A 49 10.94 4.13 2.40
CA PHE A 49 9.83 4.63 3.22
C PHE A 49 8.87 5.58 2.51
N ASN A 50 8.94 5.65 1.17
CA ASN A 50 8.12 6.53 0.35
C ASN A 50 6.66 6.05 0.38
N GLN A 51 5.76 6.99 0.62
CA GLN A 51 4.31 6.74 0.60
C GLN A 51 3.75 7.20 -0.74
N PHE A 52 2.96 6.34 -1.37
CA PHE A 52 2.32 6.67 -2.64
C PHE A 52 0.92 6.08 -2.69
N ASN A 53 0.07 6.75 -3.44
CA ASN A 53 -1.32 6.37 -3.62
C ASN A 53 -1.47 5.78 -5.02
N LEU A 54 -2.17 4.65 -5.10
CA LEU A 54 -2.62 4.08 -6.35
C LEU A 54 -4.13 4.19 -6.41
N MET A 55 -4.60 4.92 -7.42
CA MET A 55 -6.00 4.88 -7.80
C MET A 55 -6.21 3.59 -8.58
N SER A 56 -7.08 2.73 -8.06
CA SER A 56 -7.43 1.45 -8.67
C SER A 56 -8.67 1.59 -9.53
#